data_AF-A0A7Y3P869-F1
#
_entry.id   AF-A0A7Y3P869-F1
#
_cell.length_a   1.000
_cell.length_b   1.000
_cell.length_c   1.000
_cell.angle_alpha   90.00
_cell.angle_beta   90.00
_cell.angle_gamma   90.00
#
_symmetry.space_group_name_H-M   'P 1'
#
loop_
_entity.id
_entity.type
_entity.pdbx_description
1 polymer ?
#
loop_
_entity_poly.entity_id
_entity_poly.type
_entity_poly.pdbx_seq_one_letter_code
_entity_poly.pdbx_strand_id
1 'polypeptide(L)'
;MTTFGIELSSARSWSEEEMEDLFAEGFPEFIDGDKEVKKYIARVRESFKEYDLVLTDERNELAATGWGVPITWSGEVGQLPLTFADALRQSVELHDASGVPNTLVIGGAVVHPARKGSGVAESLIGALCDTATAHQLGNVIAPVRPTRKHLYPLMDIDHYAAWRRSDAKPWDPWLRLHVRIGGQIIAIARQAQTMTASVSQWEEWTRLELPDSGDYIIPKGMSPLHIDKMEDLGTYVEPNIWVRHR
;
A
#
# COMPACT_ATOMS: atom_id res chain seq x y z
N MET A 1 -0.81 19.54 -19.52
CA MET A 1 -0.68 18.69 -18.32
C MET A 1 -1.85 19.04 -17.44
N THR A 2 -2.65 18.07 -17.02
CA THR A 2 -3.70 18.32 -16.03
C THR A 2 -3.01 18.72 -14.73
N THR A 3 -3.34 19.89 -14.20
CA THR A 3 -2.81 20.37 -12.92
C THR A 3 -3.74 19.86 -11.83
N PHE A 4 -3.20 19.12 -10.87
CA PHE A 4 -3.97 18.67 -9.71
C PHE A 4 -3.73 19.64 -8.54
N GLY A 5 -4.81 20.01 -7.85
CA GLY A 5 -4.72 20.62 -6.54
C GLY A 5 -4.17 19.60 -5.55
N ILE A 6 -3.32 20.01 -4.62
CA ILE A 6 -2.75 19.16 -3.57
C ILE A 6 -3.05 19.84 -2.24
N GLU A 7 -3.71 19.13 -1.33
CA GLU A 7 -4.01 19.61 0.01
C GLU A 7 -3.92 18.46 1.03
N LEU A 8 -3.78 18.81 2.31
CA LEU A 8 -3.94 17.82 3.37
C LEU A 8 -5.36 17.27 3.34
N SER A 9 -5.54 15.98 3.63
CA SER A 9 -6.88 15.37 3.71
C SER A 9 -7.78 16.09 4.73
N SER A 10 -7.18 16.67 5.77
CA SER A 10 -7.87 17.44 6.81
C SER A 10 -8.15 18.91 6.45
N ALA A 11 -7.78 19.39 5.26
CA ALA A 11 -7.99 20.78 4.86
C ALA A 11 -9.47 21.15 4.75
N ARG A 12 -10.32 20.16 4.43
CA ARG A 12 -11.78 20.29 4.39
C ARG A 12 -12.46 18.93 4.56
N SER A 13 -13.77 18.96 4.78
CA SER A 13 -14.59 17.75 4.82
C SER A 13 -14.96 17.29 3.41
N TRP A 14 -14.93 15.98 3.19
CA TRP A 14 -15.43 15.29 2.00
C TRP A 14 -16.70 14.54 2.35
N SER A 15 -17.65 14.47 1.42
CA SER A 15 -18.86 13.68 1.61
C SER A 15 -18.56 12.17 1.61
N GLU A 16 -19.45 11.39 2.21
CA GLU A 16 -19.35 9.92 2.20
C GLU A 16 -19.35 9.39 0.75
N GLU A 17 -20.22 9.92 -0.10
CA GLU A 17 -20.32 9.56 -1.53
C GLU A 17 -19.00 9.81 -2.28
N GLU A 18 -18.37 10.97 -2.11
CA GLU A 18 -17.08 11.28 -2.75
C GLU A 18 -15.97 10.31 -2.32
N MET A 19 -15.96 9.92 -1.04
CA MET A 19 -14.98 8.96 -0.52
C MET A 19 -15.29 7.55 -1.01
N GLU A 20 -16.55 7.14 -1.02
CA GLU A 20 -16.99 5.85 -1.58
C GLU A 20 -16.58 5.72 -3.05
N ASP A 21 -16.78 6.76 -3.85
CA ASP A 21 -16.38 6.80 -5.26
C ASP A 21 -14.85 6.71 -5.44
N LEU A 22 -14.07 7.42 -4.61
CA LEU A 22 -12.62 7.35 -4.60
C LEU A 22 -12.12 5.94 -4.29
N PHE A 23 -12.79 5.26 -3.35
CA PHE A 23 -12.48 3.90 -2.91
C PHE A 23 -13.34 2.82 -3.62
N ALA A 24 -14.04 3.14 -4.71
CA ALA A 24 -15.03 2.24 -5.31
C ALA A 24 -14.43 0.92 -5.85
N GLU A 25 -13.17 0.92 -6.27
CA GLU A 25 -12.48 -0.33 -6.62
C GLU A 25 -11.94 -1.10 -5.39
N GLY A 26 -11.85 -0.40 -4.26
CA GLY A 26 -11.60 -0.91 -2.92
C GLY A 26 -10.24 -1.57 -2.72
N PHE A 27 -9.79 -1.55 -1.46
CA PHE A 27 -8.93 -2.64 -1.01
C PHE A 27 -9.80 -3.91 -0.88
N PRO A 28 -9.22 -5.12 -1.06
CA PRO A 28 -9.95 -6.34 -0.75
C PRO A 28 -10.42 -6.36 0.70
N GLU A 29 -11.64 -6.85 0.96
CA GLU A 29 -12.24 -6.87 2.31
C GLU A 29 -11.34 -7.56 3.34
N PHE A 30 -10.63 -8.60 2.92
CA PHE A 30 -9.72 -9.36 3.79
C PHE A 30 -8.52 -8.57 4.31
N ILE A 31 -8.21 -7.38 3.80
CA ILE A 31 -7.10 -6.54 4.31
C ILE A 31 -7.29 -6.22 5.79
N ASP A 32 -8.54 -6.13 6.25
CA ASP A 32 -8.87 -5.97 7.67
C ASP A 32 -8.48 -7.20 8.52
N GLY A 33 -8.15 -8.34 7.92
CA GLY A 33 -7.63 -9.51 8.61
C GLY A 33 -6.21 -9.34 9.16
N ASP A 34 -5.49 -8.27 8.82
CA ASP A 34 -4.15 -7.98 9.35
C ASP A 34 -4.24 -7.41 10.78
N LYS A 35 -4.14 -8.33 11.74
CA LYS A 35 -4.24 -8.01 13.18
C LYS A 35 -3.07 -7.15 13.68
N GLU A 36 -1.91 -7.22 13.04
CA GLU A 36 -0.74 -6.44 13.45
C GLU A 36 -0.88 -4.98 13.00
N VAL A 37 -1.37 -4.74 11.78
CA VAL A 37 -1.70 -3.38 11.32
C VAL A 37 -2.77 -2.72 12.19
N LYS A 38 -3.80 -3.48 12.61
CA LYS A 38 -4.89 -3.00 13.46
C LYS A 38 -4.43 -2.39 14.78
N LYS A 39 -3.28 -2.84 15.33
CA LYS A 39 -2.72 -2.29 16.58
C LYS A 39 -2.28 -0.83 16.45
N TYR A 40 -1.89 -0.40 15.25
CA TYR A 40 -1.22 0.90 15.02
C TYR A 40 -2.00 1.84 14.11
N ILE A 41 -2.86 1.34 13.22
CA ILE A 41 -3.45 2.17 12.15
C ILE A 41 -4.30 3.33 12.67
N ALA A 42 -5.04 3.16 13.77
CA ALA A 42 -5.81 4.25 14.38
C ALA A 42 -4.91 5.36 14.90
N ARG A 43 -3.82 4.99 15.59
CA ARG A 43 -2.82 5.93 16.11
C ARG A 43 -2.08 6.66 14.99
N VAL A 44 -1.78 5.95 13.90
CA VAL A 44 -1.17 6.51 12.69
C VAL A 44 -2.05 7.60 12.08
N ARG A 45 -3.34 7.33 11.89
CA ARG A 45 -4.31 8.30 11.36
C ARG A 45 -4.48 9.54 12.25
N GLU A 46 -4.27 9.39 13.55
CA GLU A 46 -4.31 10.50 14.49
C GLU A 46 -3.04 11.36 14.46
N SER A 47 -1.87 10.70 14.41
CA SER A 47 -0.57 11.32 14.71
C SER A 47 0.18 11.84 13.49
N PHE A 48 -0.16 11.37 12.28
CA PHE A 48 0.61 11.63 11.06
C PHE A 48 -0.23 12.29 9.95
N LYS A 49 -1.17 13.15 10.34
CA LYS A 49 -2.09 13.84 9.40
C LYS A 49 -1.36 14.77 8.43
N GLU A 50 -0.20 15.28 8.81
CA GLU A 50 0.66 16.10 7.97
C GLU A 50 1.24 15.35 6.76
N TYR A 51 1.16 14.01 6.77
CA TYR A 51 1.58 13.17 5.65
C TYR A 51 0.40 12.61 4.84
N ASP A 52 -0.84 12.97 5.19
CA ASP A 52 -2.06 12.49 4.53
C ASP A 52 -2.59 13.54 3.54
N LEU A 53 -2.56 13.19 2.26
CA LEU A 53 -2.81 14.09 1.15
C LEU A 53 -4.05 13.67 0.36
N VAL A 54 -4.72 14.65 -0.21
CA VAL A 54 -5.71 14.48 -1.27
C VAL A 54 -5.29 15.30 -2.49
N LEU A 55 -5.56 14.74 -3.68
CA LEU A 55 -5.42 15.42 -4.94
C LEU A 55 -6.79 15.67 -5.54
N THR A 56 -6.97 16.87 -6.08
CA THR A 56 -8.21 17.29 -6.72
C THR A 56 -7.95 17.70 -8.16
N ASP A 57 -8.95 17.51 -9.03
CA ASP A 57 -8.85 17.99 -10.40
C ASP A 57 -9.23 19.48 -10.53
N GLU A 58 -9.27 19.98 -11.77
CA GLU A 58 -9.57 21.38 -12.09
C GLU A 58 -10.98 21.83 -11.65
N ARG A 59 -11.88 20.89 -11.34
CA ARG A 59 -13.23 21.15 -10.82
C ARG A 59 -13.31 21.04 -9.30
N ASN A 60 -12.17 20.85 -8.63
CA ASN A 60 -12.04 20.56 -7.20
C ASN A 60 -12.67 19.23 -6.76
N GLU A 61 -12.88 18.28 -7.68
CA GLU A 61 -13.36 16.93 -7.40
C GLU A 61 -12.20 16.00 -6.98
N LEU A 62 -12.46 15.02 -6.11
CA LEU A 62 -11.45 14.04 -5.66
C LEU A 62 -10.88 13.24 -6.84
N ALA A 63 -9.55 13.26 -6.95
CA ALA A 63 -8.82 12.53 -7.98
C ALA A 63 -7.95 11.41 -7.40
N ALA A 64 -7.35 11.62 -6.23
CA ALA A 64 -6.56 10.61 -5.53
C ALA A 64 -6.36 10.97 -4.05
N THR A 65 -5.93 9.99 -3.26
CA THR A 65 -5.45 10.20 -1.88
C THR A 65 -4.22 9.34 -1.63
N GLY A 66 -3.33 9.79 -0.75
CA GLY A 66 -2.21 8.99 -0.30
C GLY A 66 -1.65 9.50 1.01
N TRP A 67 -1.07 8.58 1.77
CA TRP A 67 -0.53 8.87 3.09
C TRP A 67 0.78 8.12 3.31
N GLY A 68 1.54 8.56 4.30
CA GLY A 68 2.75 7.89 4.72
C GLY A 68 3.02 8.03 6.22
N VAL A 69 4.07 7.37 6.68
CA VAL A 69 4.53 7.44 8.06
C VAL A 69 6.03 7.69 8.11
N PRO A 70 6.51 8.54 9.03
CA PRO A 70 7.93 8.82 9.17
C PRO A 70 8.63 7.74 10.02
N ILE A 71 9.81 7.29 9.60
CA ILE A 71 10.68 6.37 10.34
C ILE A 71 12.14 6.85 10.32
N THR A 72 12.99 6.21 11.12
CA THR A 72 14.44 6.28 10.96
C THR A 72 14.93 5.05 10.20
N TRP A 73 15.56 5.25 9.05
CA TRP A 73 16.18 4.19 8.26
C TRP A 73 17.57 4.62 7.82
N SER A 74 18.54 3.69 7.87
CA SER A 74 19.94 3.96 7.56
C SER A 74 20.24 4.04 6.05
N GLY A 75 19.32 3.56 5.21
CA GLY A 75 19.56 3.33 3.79
C GLY A 75 19.96 1.88 3.48
N GLU A 76 20.26 1.06 4.49
CA GLU A 76 20.64 -0.34 4.32
C GLU A 76 19.40 -1.21 4.07
N VAL A 77 19.44 -1.99 2.97
CA VAL A 77 18.34 -2.88 2.57
C VAL A 77 18.00 -3.90 3.66
N GLY A 78 19.00 -4.42 4.36
CA GLY A 78 18.81 -5.36 5.47
C GLY A 78 18.12 -4.78 6.71
N GLN A 79 17.90 -3.46 6.75
CA GLN A 79 17.22 -2.75 7.83
C GLN A 79 15.87 -2.17 7.40
N LEU A 80 15.36 -2.52 6.21
CA LEU A 80 13.98 -2.20 5.84
C LEU A 80 13.01 -2.84 6.84
N PRO A 81 11.85 -2.22 7.11
CA PRO A 81 10.80 -2.84 7.91
C PRO A 81 10.43 -4.23 7.36
N LEU A 82 10.32 -5.20 8.27
CA LEU A 82 10.09 -6.60 7.89
C LEU A 82 8.68 -6.81 7.32
N THR A 83 7.72 -6.10 7.88
CA THR A 83 6.31 -6.14 7.50
C THR A 83 5.76 -4.72 7.39
N PHE A 84 4.57 -4.58 6.81
CA PHE A 84 3.89 -3.30 6.79
C PHE A 84 3.55 -2.82 8.21
N ALA A 85 3.07 -3.72 9.07
CA ALA A 85 2.82 -3.42 10.48
C ALA A 85 4.09 -2.97 11.23
N ASP A 86 5.25 -3.55 10.90
CA ASP A 86 6.53 -3.15 11.48
C ASP A 86 6.88 -1.69 11.13
N ALA A 87 6.61 -1.24 9.90
CA ALA A 87 6.78 0.16 9.52
C ALA A 87 5.88 1.10 10.35
N LEU A 88 4.61 0.71 10.58
CA LEU A 88 3.69 1.50 11.40
C LEU A 88 4.14 1.53 12.87
N ARG A 89 4.54 0.38 13.41
CA ARG A 89 5.06 0.26 14.78
C ARG A 89 6.28 1.14 14.99
N GLN A 90 7.29 1.02 14.12
CA GLN A 90 8.51 1.83 14.19
C GLN A 90 8.21 3.32 14.16
N SER A 91 7.25 3.75 13.33
CA SER A 91 6.84 5.15 13.26
C SER A 91 6.18 5.64 14.56
N VAL A 92 5.23 4.88 15.11
CA VAL A 92 4.55 5.24 16.36
C VAL A 92 5.53 5.28 17.53
N GLU A 93 6.39 4.27 17.67
CA GLU A 93 7.41 4.24 18.72
C GLU A 93 8.40 5.40 18.62
N LEU A 94 8.83 5.74 17.38
CA LEU A 94 9.71 6.87 17.15
C LEU A 94 9.05 8.19 17.54
N HIS A 95 7.78 8.38 17.15
CA HIS A 95 7.00 9.56 17.50
C HIS A 95 6.82 9.70 19.02
N ASP A 96 6.43 8.62 19.71
CA ASP A 96 6.20 8.64 21.16
C ASP A 96 7.52 8.87 21.94
N ALA A 97 8.65 8.44 21.38
CA ALA A 97 9.98 8.73 21.92
C ALA A 97 10.52 10.13 21.54
N SER A 98 9.75 10.95 20.81
CA SER A 98 10.23 12.23 20.25
C SER A 98 11.52 12.10 19.42
N GLY A 99 11.66 10.96 18.72
CA GLY A 99 12.81 10.68 17.88
C GLY A 99 12.81 11.50 16.58
N VAL A 100 13.95 11.51 15.90
CA VAL A 100 14.12 12.26 14.64
C VAL A 100 14.00 11.32 13.44
N PRO A 101 12.91 11.38 12.67
CA PRO A 101 12.80 10.61 11.45
C PRO A 101 13.68 11.17 10.34
N ASN A 102 14.05 10.32 9.39
CA ASN A 102 14.80 10.71 8.20
C ASN A 102 14.23 10.10 6.91
N THR A 103 13.16 9.32 7.01
CA THR A 103 12.60 8.53 5.92
C THR A 103 11.09 8.54 5.98
N LEU A 104 10.43 8.78 4.84
CA LEU A 104 9.00 8.57 4.69
C LEU A 104 8.73 7.17 4.11
N VAL A 105 7.90 6.39 4.78
CA VAL A 105 7.29 5.17 4.21
C VAL A 105 5.93 5.53 3.65
N ILE A 106 5.73 5.41 2.35
CA ILE A 106 4.39 5.56 1.74
C ILE A 106 3.51 4.39 2.20
N GLY A 107 2.43 4.71 2.91
CA GLY A 107 1.52 3.73 3.51
C GLY A 107 0.34 3.37 2.62
N GLY A 108 -0.12 4.31 1.79
CA GLY A 108 -1.21 4.08 0.86
C GLY A 108 -1.23 5.11 -0.25
N ALA A 109 -1.70 4.68 -1.42
CA ALA A 109 -1.95 5.53 -2.57
C ALA A 109 -3.14 4.96 -3.34
N VAL A 110 -4.20 5.75 -3.46
CA VAL A 110 -5.45 5.37 -4.13
C VAL A 110 -5.78 6.42 -5.17
N VAL A 111 -6.13 5.95 -6.36
CA VAL A 111 -6.51 6.80 -7.49
C VAL A 111 -7.95 6.52 -7.83
N HIS A 112 -8.72 7.60 -7.96
CA HIS A 112 -10.11 7.53 -8.37
C HIS A 112 -10.24 6.75 -9.70
N PRO A 113 -11.12 5.75 -9.80
CA PRO A 113 -11.24 4.90 -11.00
C PRO A 113 -11.43 5.69 -12.30
N ALA A 114 -12.33 6.69 -12.29
CA ALA A 114 -12.59 7.59 -13.41
C ALA A 114 -11.42 8.51 -13.80
N ARG A 115 -10.36 8.61 -12.99
CA ARG A 115 -9.19 9.47 -13.25
C ARG A 115 -7.94 8.68 -13.61
N LYS A 116 -8.02 7.35 -13.76
CA LYS A 116 -6.88 6.53 -14.18
C LYS A 116 -6.37 6.92 -15.58
N GLY A 117 -5.05 6.85 -15.75
CA GLY A 117 -4.41 7.18 -17.03
C GLY A 117 -4.26 8.69 -17.31
N SER A 118 -4.72 9.57 -16.41
CA SER A 118 -4.62 11.04 -16.54
C SER A 118 -3.28 11.63 -16.06
N GLY A 119 -2.41 10.83 -15.46
CA GLY A 119 -1.20 11.29 -14.78
C GLY A 119 -1.37 11.53 -13.26
N VAL A 120 -2.59 11.45 -12.72
CA VAL A 120 -2.86 11.67 -11.28
C VAL A 120 -1.99 10.81 -10.34
N ALA A 121 -1.72 9.56 -10.69
CA ALA A 121 -0.87 8.68 -9.88
C ALA A 121 0.57 9.19 -9.79
N GLU A 122 1.10 9.72 -10.89
CA GLU A 122 2.44 10.30 -10.95
C GLU A 122 2.50 11.57 -10.10
N SER A 123 1.49 12.43 -10.20
CA SER A 123 1.36 13.61 -9.35
C SER A 123 1.24 13.28 -7.87
N LEU A 124 0.49 12.23 -7.50
CA LEU A 124 0.33 11.81 -6.10
C LEU A 124 1.67 11.36 -5.49
N ILE A 125 2.41 10.50 -6.19
CA ILE A 125 3.70 10.01 -5.68
C ILE A 125 4.73 11.16 -5.62
N GLY A 126 4.70 12.08 -6.60
CA GLY A 126 5.48 13.31 -6.56
C GLY A 126 5.15 14.16 -5.33
N ALA A 127 3.87 14.39 -5.07
CA ALA A 127 3.40 15.15 -3.90
C ALA A 127 3.88 14.53 -2.58
N LEU A 128 3.81 13.21 -2.43
CA LEU A 128 4.33 12.53 -1.24
C LEU A 128 5.85 12.69 -1.08
N CYS A 129 6.61 12.68 -2.18
CA CYS A 129 8.05 12.94 -2.14
C CYS A 129 8.37 14.41 -1.79
N ASP A 130 7.56 15.34 -2.25
CA ASP A 130 7.69 16.76 -1.93
C ASP A 130 7.31 17.04 -0.48
N THR A 131 6.28 16.37 0.06
CA THR A 131 5.96 16.37 1.49
C THR A 131 7.12 15.86 2.34
N ALA A 132 7.74 14.73 1.95
CA ALA A 132 8.94 14.24 2.64
C ALA A 132 10.05 15.31 2.67
N THR A 133 10.25 16.01 1.56
CA THR A 133 11.25 17.09 1.45
C THR A 133 10.91 18.28 2.34
N ALA A 134 9.64 18.70 2.37
CA ALA A 134 9.16 19.78 3.23
C ALA A 134 9.35 19.47 4.73
N HIS A 135 9.24 18.19 5.10
CA HIS A 135 9.50 17.67 6.44
C HIS A 135 10.97 17.27 6.68
N GLN A 136 11.89 17.62 5.77
CA GLN A 136 13.33 17.36 5.88
C GLN A 136 13.68 15.86 6.00
N LEU A 137 12.83 14.99 5.46
CA LEU A 137 13.07 13.56 5.35
C LEU A 137 13.92 13.29 4.11
N GLY A 138 15.13 12.77 4.33
CA GLY A 138 16.11 12.54 3.28
C GLY A 138 15.81 11.35 2.37
N ASN A 139 14.95 10.41 2.80
CA ASN A 139 14.59 9.23 2.03
C ASN A 139 13.08 9.06 1.88
N VAL A 140 12.66 8.41 0.79
CA VAL A 140 11.28 7.99 0.56
C VAL A 140 11.26 6.57 0.04
N ILE A 141 10.58 5.68 0.79
CA ILE A 141 10.41 4.27 0.42
C ILE A 141 8.92 3.90 0.37
N ALA A 142 8.58 2.93 -0.46
CA ALA A 142 7.22 2.43 -0.63
C ALA A 142 7.22 0.90 -0.70
N PRO A 143 6.45 0.20 0.16
CA PRO A 143 6.20 -1.22 0.01
C PRO A 143 5.09 -1.41 -1.03
N VAL A 144 5.47 -1.46 -2.30
CA VAL A 144 4.53 -1.46 -3.43
C VAL A 144 3.79 -2.80 -3.51
N ARG A 145 2.47 -2.78 -3.33
CA ARG A 145 1.56 -3.88 -3.63
C ARG A 145 1.29 -3.94 -5.14
N PRO A 146 1.78 -4.95 -5.90
CA PRO A 146 1.64 -4.95 -7.35
C PRO A 146 0.19 -5.16 -7.81
N THR A 147 -0.27 -4.32 -8.72
CA THR A 147 -1.70 -4.28 -9.10
C THR A 147 -2.15 -5.47 -9.95
N ARG A 148 -1.25 -6.15 -10.66
CA ARG A 148 -1.58 -7.30 -11.50
C ARG A 148 -1.14 -8.66 -10.93
N LYS A 149 -0.51 -8.70 -9.75
CA LYS A 149 -0.02 -9.96 -9.16
C LYS A 149 -1.16 -10.94 -8.88
N HIS A 150 -2.35 -10.44 -8.56
CA HIS A 150 -3.54 -11.26 -8.34
C HIS A 150 -3.99 -12.08 -9.56
N LEU A 151 -3.54 -11.73 -10.78
CA LEU A 151 -3.79 -12.53 -11.99
C LEU A 151 -2.85 -13.75 -12.08
N TYR A 152 -1.78 -13.78 -11.27
CA TYR A 152 -0.76 -14.83 -11.25
C TYR A 152 -0.46 -15.25 -9.81
N PRO A 153 -1.45 -15.68 -9.02
CA PRO A 153 -1.29 -15.90 -7.58
C PRO A 153 -0.33 -17.05 -7.27
N LEU A 154 -0.21 -18.03 -8.16
CA LEU A 154 0.74 -19.15 -8.05
C LEU A 154 2.17 -18.80 -8.45
N MET A 155 2.39 -17.66 -9.12
CA MET A 155 3.75 -17.26 -9.49
C MET A 155 4.45 -16.67 -8.27
N ASP A 156 5.68 -17.11 -8.00
CA ASP A 156 6.50 -16.54 -6.95
C ASP A 156 6.74 -15.04 -7.17
N ILE A 157 6.82 -14.27 -6.07
CA ILE A 157 6.93 -12.81 -6.16
C ILE A 157 8.28 -12.36 -6.73
N ASP A 158 9.38 -13.08 -6.48
CA ASP A 158 10.69 -12.75 -7.05
C ASP A 158 10.64 -12.88 -8.57
N HIS A 159 10.05 -13.98 -9.07
CA HIS A 159 9.86 -14.18 -10.51
C HIS A 159 8.92 -13.13 -11.12
N TYR A 160 7.79 -12.84 -10.48
CA TYR A 160 6.85 -11.83 -10.95
C TYR A 160 7.50 -10.43 -11.01
N ALA A 161 8.23 -10.05 -9.95
CA ALA A 161 8.93 -8.78 -9.86
C ALA A 161 10.03 -8.65 -10.92
N ALA A 162 10.60 -9.76 -11.40
CA ALA A 162 11.60 -9.80 -12.46
C ALA A 162 11.00 -9.69 -13.87
N TRP A 163 9.68 -9.86 -14.06
CA TRP A 163 9.07 -9.75 -15.39
C TRP A 163 9.25 -8.35 -15.98
N ARG A 164 9.58 -8.33 -17.28
CA ARG A 164 9.81 -7.11 -18.05
C ARG A 164 8.98 -7.09 -19.32
N ARG A 165 8.65 -5.89 -19.78
CA ARG A 165 8.15 -5.63 -21.13
C ARG A 165 9.30 -5.59 -22.13
N SER A 166 8.98 -5.48 -23.42
CA SER A 166 9.96 -5.29 -24.49
C SER A 166 10.81 -4.01 -24.36
N ASP A 167 10.33 -3.01 -23.62
CA ASP A 167 11.07 -1.78 -23.30
C ASP A 167 11.93 -1.89 -22.03
N ALA A 168 12.15 -3.11 -21.53
CA ALA A 168 12.92 -3.45 -20.32
C ALA A 168 12.38 -2.83 -19.01
N LYS A 169 11.18 -2.24 -19.01
CA LYS A 169 10.53 -1.76 -17.78
C LYS A 169 9.74 -2.87 -17.09
N PRO A 170 9.43 -2.73 -15.78
CA PRO A 170 8.59 -3.72 -15.07
C PRO A 170 7.28 -4.01 -15.81
N TRP A 171 6.88 -5.28 -15.80
CA TRP A 171 5.64 -5.71 -16.43
C TRP A 171 4.40 -5.19 -15.68
N ASP A 172 4.43 -5.22 -14.34
CA ASP A 172 3.37 -4.65 -13.51
C ASP A 172 3.25 -3.12 -13.74
N PRO A 173 2.04 -2.60 -13.99
CA PRO A 173 1.85 -1.18 -14.29
C PRO A 173 2.17 -0.26 -13.11
N TRP A 174 1.95 -0.71 -11.88
CA TRP A 174 2.19 0.09 -10.68
C TRP A 174 3.69 0.15 -10.38
N LEU A 175 4.39 -0.98 -10.42
CA LEU A 175 5.86 -0.97 -10.32
C LEU A 175 6.51 -0.16 -11.45
N ARG A 176 5.97 -0.27 -12.67
CA ARG A 176 6.48 0.49 -13.82
C ARG A 176 6.30 1.99 -13.65
N LEU A 177 5.20 2.44 -13.05
CA LEU A 177 5.00 3.85 -12.72
C LEU A 177 6.13 4.33 -11.80
N HIS A 178 6.32 3.63 -10.68
CA HIS A 178 7.34 3.94 -9.69
C HIS A 178 8.75 4.01 -10.32
N VAL A 179 9.13 3.04 -11.14
CA VAL A 179 10.44 3.03 -11.82
C VAL A 179 10.56 4.16 -12.85
N ARG A 180 9.49 4.45 -13.59
CA ARG A 180 9.48 5.50 -14.62
C ARG A 180 9.72 6.89 -14.03
N ILE A 181 9.26 7.14 -12.80
CA ILE A 181 9.41 8.43 -12.12
C ILE A 181 10.70 8.51 -11.26
N GLY A 182 11.66 7.61 -11.50
CA GLY A 182 12.98 7.61 -10.85
C GLY A 182 13.13 6.63 -9.68
N GLY A 183 12.06 5.93 -9.31
CA GLY A 183 12.10 4.93 -8.25
C GLY A 183 12.99 3.72 -8.59
N GLN A 184 13.66 3.19 -7.57
CA GLN A 184 14.51 2.01 -7.67
C GLN A 184 13.90 0.87 -6.86
N ILE A 185 13.74 -0.30 -7.46
CA ILE A 185 13.37 -1.51 -6.73
C ILE A 185 14.58 -1.95 -5.91
N ILE A 186 14.43 -2.02 -4.58
CA ILE A 186 15.55 -2.29 -3.65
C ILE A 186 15.45 -3.63 -2.95
N ALA A 187 14.23 -4.17 -2.75
CA ALA A 187 14.02 -5.44 -2.07
C ALA A 187 12.63 -6.04 -2.33
N ILE A 188 12.47 -7.31 -1.99
CA ILE A 188 11.20 -8.03 -1.96
C ILE A 188 10.82 -8.31 -0.51
N ALA A 189 9.63 -7.85 -0.10
CA ALA A 189 9.04 -8.20 1.19
C ALA A 189 8.08 -9.38 0.98
N ARG A 190 8.57 -10.61 1.14
CA ARG A 190 7.77 -11.83 0.86
C ARG A 190 6.59 -12.04 1.80
N GLN A 191 6.69 -11.52 3.02
CA GLN A 191 5.66 -11.62 4.05
C GLN A 191 5.30 -10.21 4.54
N ALA A 192 4.96 -9.33 3.58
CA ALA A 192 4.70 -7.93 3.88
C ALA A 192 3.47 -7.76 4.79
N GLN A 193 2.44 -8.58 4.58
CA GLN A 193 1.22 -8.59 5.39
C GLN A 193 0.74 -10.02 5.59
N THR A 194 0.12 -10.27 6.74
CA THR A 194 -0.49 -11.56 7.08
C THR A 194 -1.89 -11.33 7.63
N MET A 195 -2.87 -11.90 6.95
CA MET A 195 -4.28 -11.82 7.32
C MET A 195 -4.72 -13.16 7.88
N THR A 196 -5.38 -13.14 9.04
CA THR A 196 -5.92 -14.35 9.68
C THR A 196 -7.35 -14.15 10.15
N ALA A 197 -8.21 -15.13 9.90
CA ALA A 197 -9.61 -15.12 10.30
C ALA A 197 -10.18 -16.55 10.32
N SER A 198 -11.41 -16.71 10.84
CA SER A 198 -12.13 -17.98 10.77
C SER A 198 -12.44 -18.35 9.32
N VAL A 199 -12.75 -19.64 9.07
CA VAL A 199 -13.12 -20.09 7.73
C VAL A 199 -14.38 -19.37 7.25
N SER A 200 -15.38 -19.21 8.12
CA SER A 200 -16.61 -18.48 7.81
C SER A 200 -16.38 -17.02 7.43
N GLN A 201 -15.44 -16.35 8.07
CA GLN A 201 -15.09 -14.96 7.75
C GLN A 201 -14.38 -14.87 6.40
N TRP A 202 -13.54 -15.85 6.06
CA TRP A 202 -12.95 -15.96 4.73
C TRP A 202 -13.99 -16.24 3.65
N GLU A 203 -14.97 -17.11 3.90
CA GLU A 203 -16.09 -17.34 2.98
C GLU A 203 -16.89 -16.04 2.76
N GLU A 204 -17.09 -15.25 3.82
CA GLU A 204 -17.68 -13.91 3.70
C GLU A 204 -16.84 -12.99 2.81
N TRP A 205 -15.56 -12.75 3.14
CA TRP A 205 -14.72 -11.82 2.38
C TRP A 205 -14.49 -12.21 0.93
N THR A 206 -14.41 -13.50 0.65
CA THR A 206 -14.04 -14.01 -0.68
C THR A 206 -15.26 -14.37 -1.53
N ARG A 207 -16.43 -14.55 -0.90
CA ARG A 207 -17.65 -15.10 -1.50
C ARG A 207 -17.44 -16.51 -2.08
N LEU A 208 -16.46 -17.25 -1.55
CA LEU A 208 -16.20 -18.64 -1.92
C LEU A 208 -16.72 -19.58 -0.83
N GLU A 209 -17.11 -20.79 -1.24
CA GLU A 209 -17.26 -21.91 -0.31
C GLU A 209 -15.89 -22.57 -0.08
N LEU A 210 -15.55 -22.86 1.17
CA LEU A 210 -14.27 -23.44 1.58
C LEU A 210 -14.51 -24.80 2.25
N PRO A 211 -14.86 -25.83 1.46
CA PRO A 211 -15.36 -27.10 1.99
C PRO A 211 -14.28 -27.95 2.68
N ASP A 212 -13.02 -27.82 2.30
CA ASP A 212 -11.91 -28.63 2.81
C ASP A 212 -10.69 -27.79 3.20
N SER A 213 -9.76 -28.37 3.95
CA SER A 213 -8.46 -27.76 4.25
C SER A 213 -7.56 -27.75 3.02
N GLY A 214 -6.68 -26.75 2.90
CA GLY A 214 -5.74 -26.62 1.79
C GLY A 214 -5.67 -25.21 1.23
N ASP A 215 -5.06 -25.09 0.04
CA ASP A 215 -4.78 -23.81 -0.59
C ASP A 215 -5.86 -23.42 -1.60
N TYR A 216 -6.36 -22.20 -1.49
CA TYR A 216 -7.40 -21.63 -2.35
C TYR A 216 -6.89 -20.37 -3.05
N ILE A 217 -7.23 -20.24 -4.33
CA ILE A 217 -7.04 -18.99 -5.06
C ILE A 217 -8.26 -18.10 -4.82
N ILE A 218 -8.04 -16.96 -4.19
CA ILE A 218 -9.11 -16.04 -3.80
C ILE A 218 -9.16 -14.81 -4.72
N PRO A 219 -10.35 -14.22 -4.93
CA PRO A 219 -10.49 -12.97 -5.67
C PRO A 219 -9.60 -11.86 -5.09
N LYS A 220 -8.93 -11.11 -5.97
CA LYS A 220 -8.00 -10.01 -5.64
C LYS A 220 -6.77 -10.40 -4.78
N GLY A 221 -6.59 -11.68 -4.44
CA GLY A 221 -5.45 -12.19 -3.71
C GLY A 221 -4.21 -12.39 -4.61
N MET A 222 -3.05 -11.92 -4.14
CA MET A 222 -1.74 -12.05 -4.77
C MET A 222 -1.04 -13.39 -4.51
N SER A 223 -1.52 -14.19 -3.54
CA SER A 223 -1.00 -15.51 -3.18
C SER A 223 -2.17 -16.48 -2.92
N PRO A 224 -1.92 -17.78 -2.72
CA PRO A 224 -2.94 -18.68 -2.17
C PRO A 224 -3.30 -18.36 -0.72
N LEU A 225 -4.57 -18.51 -0.37
CA LEU A 225 -5.08 -18.58 1.01
C LEU A 225 -4.96 -20.02 1.51
N HIS A 226 -4.35 -20.23 2.67
CA HIS A 226 -4.33 -21.54 3.31
C HIS A 226 -5.46 -21.68 4.32
N ILE A 227 -6.28 -22.73 4.20
CA ILE A 227 -7.37 -23.06 5.11
C ILE A 227 -7.03 -24.31 5.93
N ASP A 228 -7.19 -24.21 7.24
CA ASP A 228 -7.22 -25.33 8.18
C ASP A 228 -8.63 -25.41 8.79
N LYS A 229 -9.38 -26.46 8.44
CA LYS A 229 -10.74 -26.68 8.95
C LYS A 229 -10.75 -27.22 10.37
N MET A 230 -9.69 -27.90 10.82
CA MET A 230 -9.62 -28.44 12.18
C MET A 230 -9.46 -27.31 13.20
N GLU A 231 -8.65 -26.31 12.85
CA GLU A 231 -8.38 -25.14 13.71
C GLU A 231 -9.34 -23.97 13.46
N ASP A 232 -10.29 -24.11 12.51
CA ASP A 232 -11.15 -23.03 12.00
C ASP A 232 -10.34 -21.75 11.68
N LEU A 233 -9.27 -21.90 10.90
CA LEU A 233 -8.31 -20.85 10.62
C LEU A 233 -7.97 -20.78 9.14
N GLY A 234 -8.17 -19.60 8.55
CA GLY A 234 -7.55 -19.24 7.28
C GLY A 234 -6.39 -18.27 7.49
N THR A 235 -5.26 -18.55 6.85
CA THR A 235 -4.05 -17.73 6.86
C THR A 235 -3.66 -17.33 5.45
N TYR A 236 -3.49 -16.03 5.24
CA TYR A 236 -3.17 -15.47 3.95
C TYR A 236 -1.99 -14.50 4.06
N VAL A 237 -0.96 -14.71 3.25
CA VAL A 237 0.28 -13.94 3.32
C VAL A 237 0.53 -13.24 1.98
N GLU A 238 0.58 -11.90 2.00
CA GLU A 238 0.81 -11.08 0.82
C GLU A 238 2.25 -10.54 0.77
N PRO A 239 2.87 -10.57 -0.41
CA PRO A 239 4.16 -9.94 -0.62
C PRO A 239 4.03 -8.52 -1.19
N ASN A 240 4.96 -7.64 -0.82
CA ASN A 240 5.15 -6.32 -1.44
C ASN A 240 6.57 -6.20 -2.01
N ILE A 241 6.79 -5.15 -2.80
CA ILE A 241 8.08 -4.85 -3.41
C ILE A 241 8.54 -3.48 -2.97
N TRP A 242 9.67 -3.42 -2.27
CA TRP A 242 10.22 -2.15 -1.79
C TRP A 242 10.80 -1.34 -2.95
N VAL A 243 10.31 -0.12 -3.10
CA VAL A 243 10.83 0.89 -4.01
C VAL A 243 11.36 2.07 -3.20
N ARG A 244 12.55 2.57 -3.54
CA ARG A 244 13.12 3.82 -3.05
C ARG A 244 13.00 4.90 -4.12
N HIS A 245 12.49 6.08 -3.78
CA HIS A 245 12.46 7.25 -4.67
C HIS A 245 13.58 8.24 -4.38
N ARG A 246 13.95 8.39 -3.10
CA ARG A 246 15.05 9.23 -2.61
C ARG A 246 15.71 8.52 -1.44
#